data_AF-G9ABY1-F1
#
_entry.id   AF-G9ABY1-F1
#
_cell.length_a   1.000
_cell.length_b   1.000
_cell.length_c   1.000
_cell.angle_alpha   90.00
_cell.angle_beta   90.00
_cell.angle_gamma   90.00
#
_symmetry.space_group_name_H-M   'P 1'
#
loop_
_entity.id
_entity.type
_entity.pdbx_description
1 polymer ?
#
loop_
_entity_poly.entity_id
_entity_poly.type
_entity_poly.pdbx_seq_one_letter_code
_entity_poly.pdbx_strand_id
1 'polypeptide(L)'
;MDRRYHARRPKSRGPARMDTLLQAIVSNDDNLTYGSIISVYNGEDESITALTDDGMEELEQMLSYARRSTQEWNDFLNSFVDDEELIARIKAKSPR
;
A
#
# COMPACT_ATOMS: atom_id res chain seq x y z
N MET A 1 24.23 22.85 37.61
CA MET A 1 23.58 22.83 36.28
C MET A 1 23.96 21.51 35.62
N ASP A 2 23.03 20.60 35.40
CA ASP A 2 23.31 19.41 34.58
C ASP A 2 22.04 18.99 33.82
N ARG A 3 22.04 19.26 32.52
CA ARG A 3 20.89 19.12 31.62
C ARG A 3 21.07 17.82 30.85
N ARG A 4 20.62 16.71 31.43
CA ARG A 4 20.64 15.40 30.76
C ARG A 4 19.62 15.40 29.60
N TYR A 5 20.13 15.31 28.38
CA TYR A 5 19.34 15.16 27.17
C TYR A 5 18.60 13.81 27.18
N HIS A 6 17.29 13.84 27.41
CA HIS A 6 16.42 12.73 27.02
C HIS A 6 16.28 12.72 25.50
N ALA A 7 17.11 11.92 24.83
CA ALA A 7 16.88 11.55 23.45
C ALA A 7 15.55 10.78 23.39
N ARG A 8 14.51 11.43 22.84
CA ARG A 8 13.25 10.75 22.51
C ARG A 8 13.57 9.73 21.43
N ARG A 9 13.53 8.44 21.76
CA ARG A 9 13.59 7.38 20.74
C ARG A 9 12.45 7.65 19.75
N PRO A 10 12.71 7.65 18.42
CA PRO A 10 11.64 7.75 17.45
C PRO A 10 10.68 6.59 17.68
N LYS A 11 9.38 6.91 17.72
CA LYS A 11 8.31 5.91 17.83
C LYS A 11 8.39 5.08 16.56
N SER A 12 9.00 3.91 16.64
CA SER A 12 8.93 2.90 15.58
C SER A 12 7.44 2.62 15.35
N ARG A 13 6.88 3.15 14.26
CA ARG A 13 5.62 2.64 13.74
C ARG A 13 5.89 1.17 13.46
N GLY A 14 5.29 0.27 14.24
CA GLY A 14 5.22 -1.13 13.85
C GLY A 14 4.59 -1.24 12.45
N PRO A 15 4.77 -2.37 11.75
CA PRO A 15 4.23 -2.55 10.41
C PRO A 15 2.75 -2.16 10.42
N ALA A 16 2.41 -1.15 9.62
CA ALA A 16 1.03 -0.78 9.42
C ALA A 16 0.35 -2.02 8.82
N ARG A 17 -0.76 -2.47 9.42
CA ARG A 17 -1.58 -3.49 8.77
C ARG A 17 -2.08 -2.88 7.46
N MET A 18 -1.59 -3.38 6.32
CA MET A 18 -2.03 -2.93 5.01
C MET A 18 -3.56 -3.11 4.91
N ASP A 19 -4.25 -2.06 4.45
CA ASP A 19 -5.66 -2.17 4.06
C ASP A 19 -5.81 -3.26 2.98
N THR A 20 -6.92 -4.02 3.01
CA THR A 20 -7.15 -5.16 2.10
C THR A 20 -6.99 -4.81 0.62
N LEU A 21 -7.36 -3.58 0.22
CA LEU A 21 -7.13 -3.11 -1.15
C LEU A 21 -5.64 -2.93 -1.47
N LEU A 22 -4.89 -2.30 -0.56
CA LEU A 22 -3.46 -2.08 -0.75
C LEU A 22 -2.73 -3.43 -0.82
N GLN A 23 -3.12 -4.37 0.05
CA GLN A 23 -2.57 -5.72 0.02
C GLN A 23 -2.85 -6.43 -1.31
N ALA A 24 -4.06 -6.32 -1.85
CA ALA A 24 -4.39 -6.91 -3.14
C ALA A 24 -3.56 -6.30 -4.29
N ILE A 25 -3.35 -4.98 -4.29
CA ILE A 25 -2.52 -4.30 -5.29
C ILE A 25 -1.05 -4.76 -5.21
N VAL A 26 -0.45 -4.80 -4.02
CA VAL A 26 0.98 -5.15 -3.87
C VAL A 26 1.26 -6.65 -3.88
N SER A 27 0.21 -7.49 -3.92
CA SER A 27 0.36 -8.95 -4.02
C SER A 27 0.61 -9.41 -5.47
N ASN A 28 0.33 -8.54 -6.44
CA ASN A 28 0.71 -8.73 -7.84
C ASN A 28 1.90 -7.80 -8.12
N ASP A 29 3.08 -8.37 -8.34
CA ASP A 29 4.34 -7.63 -8.50
C ASP A 29 4.45 -6.92 -9.85
N ASP A 30 3.65 -7.30 -10.84
CA ASP A 30 3.54 -6.62 -12.14
C ASP A 30 2.78 -5.28 -12.06
N ASN A 31 2.09 -5.00 -10.94
CA ASN A 31 1.32 -3.76 -10.78
C ASN A 31 2.19 -2.52 -10.59
N LEU A 32 3.43 -2.69 -10.12
CA LEU A 32 4.36 -1.61 -9.85
C LEU A 32 5.70 -1.88 -10.52
N THR A 33 6.50 -0.83 -10.67
CA THR A 33 7.82 -0.92 -11.27
C THR A 33 8.74 -1.87 -10.47
N TYR A 34 9.65 -2.56 -11.16
CA TYR A 34 10.62 -3.44 -10.51
C TYR A 34 11.39 -2.70 -9.40
N GLY A 35 11.42 -3.28 -8.20
CA GLY A 35 12.02 -2.67 -7.02
C GLY A 35 11.08 -1.76 -6.21
N SER A 36 9.86 -1.51 -6.67
CA SER A 36 8.83 -0.79 -5.91
C SER A 36 8.29 -1.61 -4.73
N ILE A 37 8.14 -2.93 -4.92
CA ILE A 37 7.73 -3.88 -3.88
C ILE A 37 8.93 -4.69 -3.42
N ILE A 38 9.15 -4.75 -2.11
CA ILE A 38 10.25 -5.51 -1.50
C ILE A 38 9.72 -6.44 -0.41
N SER A 39 10.42 -7.54 -0.20
CA SER A 39 10.22 -8.43 0.95
C SER A 39 11.32 -8.18 1.98
N VAL A 40 10.94 -7.73 3.17
CA VAL A 40 11.87 -7.53 4.28
C VAL A 40 11.78 -8.74 5.21
N TYR A 41 12.89 -9.46 5.33
CA TYR A 41 13.04 -10.57 6.28
C TYR A 41 13.47 -10.02 7.63
N ASN A 42 12.67 -10.28 8.67
CA ASN A 42 12.97 -9.83 10.04
C ASN A 42 13.77 -10.88 10.85
N GLY A 43 14.12 -12.02 10.25
CA GLY A 43 14.81 -13.13 10.90
C GLY A 43 13.88 -14.22 11.45
N GLU A 44 12.57 -14.02 11.38
CA GLU A 44 11.56 -15.09 11.46
C GLU A 44 11.33 -15.65 10.05
N ASP A 45 10.73 -16.85 9.91
CA ASP A 45 10.39 -17.46 8.62
C ASP A 45 9.32 -16.67 7.82
N GLU A 46 8.89 -15.53 8.34
CA GLU A 46 7.91 -14.64 7.73
C GLU A 46 8.62 -13.41 7.14
N SER A 47 8.27 -13.07 5.90
CA SER A 47 8.65 -11.82 5.27
C SER A 47 7.52 -10.80 5.38
N ILE A 48 7.89 -9.53 5.50
CA ILE A 48 6.95 -8.41 5.45
C ILE A 48 7.06 -7.79 4.06
N THR A 49 5.95 -7.71 3.34
CA THR A 49 5.85 -6.89 2.12
C THR A 49 5.97 -5.42 2.49
N ALA A 50 6.88 -4.71 1.86
CA ALA A 50 7.06 -3.27 2.02
C ALA A 50 7.18 -2.59 0.65
N LEU A 51 6.95 -1.28 0.63
CA LEU A 51 7.16 -0.43 -0.53
C LEU A 51 8.41 0.41 -0.33
N THR A 52 9.16 0.63 -1.40
CA THR A 52 10.20 1.67 -1.42
C THR A 52 9.55 3.05 -1.49
N ASP A 53 10.32 4.11 -1.25
CA ASP A 53 9.81 5.48 -1.39
C ASP A 53 9.31 5.72 -2.83
N ASP A 54 10.07 5.29 -3.84
CA ASP A 54 9.66 5.36 -5.26
C ASP A 54 8.37 4.56 -5.53
N GLY A 55 8.24 3.36 -4.95
CA GLY A 55 7.04 2.54 -5.07
C GLY A 55 5.81 3.15 -4.40
N MET A 56 6.01 3.89 -3.31
CA MET A 56 4.93 4.66 -2.67
C MET A 56 4.50 5.83 -3.56
N GLU A 57 5.44 6.57 -4.16
CA GLU A 57 5.12 7.68 -5.08
C GLU A 57 4.37 7.20 -6.33
N GLU A 58 4.77 6.07 -6.91
CA GLU A 58 4.09 5.42 -8.03
C GLU A 58 2.63 5.08 -7.68
N LEU A 59 2.43 4.45 -6.52
CA LEU A 59 1.10 4.08 -6.03
C LEU A 59 0.22 5.31 -5.74
N GLU A 60 0.77 6.37 -5.14
CA GLU A 60 0.06 7.63 -4.93
C GLU A 60 -0.38 8.25 -6.25
N GLN A 61 0.49 8.21 -7.27
CA GLN A 61 0.18 8.74 -8.58
C GLN A 61 -0.95 7.95 -9.27
N MET A 62 -0.87 6.60 -9.26
CA MET A 62 -1.92 5.74 -9.78
C MET A 62 -3.27 5.99 -9.11
N LEU A 63 -3.29 6.08 -7.78
CA LEU A 63 -4.51 6.39 -7.02
C LEU A 63 -5.05 7.78 -7.32
N SER A 64 -4.17 8.77 -7.55
CA SER A 64 -4.59 10.12 -7.93
C SER A 64 -5.35 10.13 -9.26
N TYR A 65 -4.90 9.33 -10.24
CA TYR A 65 -5.60 9.16 -11.52
C TYR A 65 -6.92 8.40 -11.35
N ALA A 66 -6.89 7.25 -10.66
CA ALA A 66 -8.07 6.43 -10.45
C ALA A 66 -9.20 7.16 -9.72
N ARG A 67 -8.88 8.10 -8.82
CA ARG A 67 -9.88 8.80 -7.98
C ARG A 67 -10.55 10.00 -8.64
N ARG A 68 -10.19 10.34 -9.88
CA ARG A 68 -10.75 11.46 -10.65
C ARG A 68 -12.22 11.28 -11.02
N SER A 69 -12.68 10.06 -11.27
CA SER A 69 -14.08 9.75 -11.58
C SER A 69 -14.47 8.34 -11.16
N THR A 70 -15.78 8.06 -11.08
CA THR A 70 -16.28 6.70 -10.79
C THR A 70 -15.89 5.70 -11.88
N GLN A 71 -15.82 6.14 -13.14
CA GLN A 71 -15.38 5.30 -14.25
C GLN A 71 -13.90 4.94 -14.13
N GLU A 72 -13.02 5.92 -13.94
CA GLU A 72 -11.57 5.68 -13.76
C GLU A 72 -11.30 4.83 -12.52
N TRP A 73 -12.09 4.99 -11.46
CA TRP A 73 -11.99 4.15 -10.26
C TRP A 73 -12.36 2.69 -10.55
N ASN A 74 -13.43 2.47 -11.30
CA ASN A 74 -13.85 1.12 -11.67
C ASN A 74 -12.85 0.46 -12.63
N ASP A 75 -12.29 1.20 -13.57
CA ASP A 75 -11.30 0.70 -14.53
C ASP A 75 -9.98 0.35 -13.82
N PHE A 76 -9.55 1.19 -12.88
CA PHE A 76 -8.41 0.91 -12.01
C PHE A 76 -8.61 -0.40 -11.23
N LEU A 77 -9.75 -0.56 -10.56
CA LEU A 77 -10.01 -1.77 -9.78
C LEU A 77 -10.00 -3.04 -10.65
N ASN A 78 -10.52 -3.00 -11.88
CA ASN A 78 -10.50 -4.19 -12.75
C ASN A 78 -9.12 -4.45 -13.37
N SER A 79 -8.23 -3.47 -13.39
CA SER A 79 -6.90 -3.59 -14.01
C SER A 79 -5.82 -4.01 -13.02
N PHE A 80 -5.95 -3.62 -11.75
CA PHE A 80 -4.89 -3.76 -10.74
C PHE A 80 -5.28 -4.66 -9.55
N VAL A 81 -6.50 -5.19 -9.53
CA VAL A 81 -6.97 -6.10 -8.48
C VAL A 81 -7.53 -7.35 -9.14
N ASP A 82 -7.01 -8.52 -8.78
CA ASP A 82 -7.49 -9.80 -9.35
C ASP A 82 -8.68 -10.39 -8.56
N ASP A 83 -8.87 -9.96 -7.32
CA ASP A 83 -9.96 -10.44 -6.45
C ASP A 83 -11.31 -9.77 -6.82
N GLU A 84 -12.10 -10.49 -7.61
CA GLU A 84 -13.43 -10.05 -8.05
C GLU A 84 -14.41 -9.78 -6.88
N GLU A 85 -14.34 -10.55 -5.80
CA GLU A 85 -15.21 -10.38 -4.63
C GLU A 85 -14.85 -9.07 -3.90
N LEU A 86 -13.56 -8.82 -3.75
CA LEU A 86 -13.05 -7.56 -3.19
C LEU A 86 -13.47 -6.38 -4.05
N ILE A 87 -13.35 -6.46 -5.38
CA ILE A 87 -13.80 -5.42 -6.31
C ILE A 87 -15.29 -5.15 -6.11
N ALA A 88 -16.13 -6.19 -6.10
CA ALA A 88 -17.58 -6.06 -5.93
C ALA A 88 -17.92 -5.38 -4.59
N ARG A 89 -17.25 -5.78 -3.51
CA ARG A 89 -17.43 -5.21 -2.18
C ARG A 89 -17.03 -3.73 -2.12
N ILE A 90 -15.94 -3.34 -2.79
CA ILE A 90 -15.48 -1.95 -2.84
C ILE A 90 -16.46 -1.10 -3.66
N LYS A 91 -16.89 -1.58 -4.82
CA LYS A 91 -17.88 -0.90 -5.67
C LYS A 91 -19.21 -0.71 -4.94
N ALA A 92 -19.68 -1.71 -4.19
CA ALA A 92 -20.91 -1.63 -3.40
C ALA A 92 -20.82 -0.61 -2.25
N LYS A 93 -19.64 -0.43 -1.64
CA LYS A 93 -19.41 0.52 -0.54
C LYS A 93 -19.21 1.96 -1.01
N SER A 94 -18.95 2.17 -2.29
CA SER A 94 -18.65 3.49 -2.84
C SER A 94 -19.75 3.93 -3.82
N PRO A 95 -20.97 4.25 -3.34
CA PRO A 95 -21.93 5.00 -4.14
C PRO A 95 -21.40 6.44 -4.20
N ARG A 96 -20.56 6.72 -5.20
CA ARG A 96 -20.24 8.09 -5.59
C ARG A 96 -21.18 8.51 -6.70
#